data_AF-A0A524CTZ8-F1
#
_entry.id   AF-A0A524CTZ8-F1
#
_cell.length_a   1.000
_cell.length_b   1.000
_cell.length_c   1.000
_cell.angle_alpha   90.00
_cell.angle_beta   90.00
_cell.angle_gamma   90.00
#
_symmetry.space_group_name_H-M   'P 1'
#
loop_
_entity.id
_entity.type
_entity.pdbx_description
1 polymer ?
#
loop_
_entity_poly.entity_id
_entity_poly.type
_entity_poly.pdbx_seq_one_letter_code
_entity_poly.pdbx_strand_id
1 'polypeptide(L)'
;MTEINEKFFLERLYDVIRKLAGIAKTQNFRFQQKWNEYLSQIDVKPHLIRQIPLDKDKFISDIDYRIETLKIMSNTVADGYYAIKNLLKALYGEYFSSKIFKTKYSKEDQTKIKYLVAKEILGNLIQYNKIDHETVPLKYNILARNYTMIKLKSQNDEEILKNMNKIFNDELDMETIQSKMKEIEKDGIISIKKKDDENHYTIEDGLELSEEGQKKYNESLSLLINWPTNFWRSFYNIRELNITPSSQIKNHELLEEILSRCATQGFGPVDYVFKNLIKYFEEIKEQSIKK
;
A
#
# COMPACT_ATOMS: atom_id res chain seq x y z
N MET A 1 -28.19 -10.67 14.49
CA MET A 1 -26.85 -11.16 14.08
C MET A 1 -26.68 -12.53 14.70
N THR A 2 -26.28 -13.54 13.94
CA THR A 2 -26.13 -14.91 14.45
C THR A 2 -24.88 -14.95 15.33
N GLU A 3 -25.04 -15.24 16.63
CA GLU A 3 -23.90 -15.45 17.53
C GLU A 3 -23.06 -16.63 17.06
N ILE A 4 -21.74 -16.46 17.08
CA ILE A 4 -20.78 -17.42 16.55
C ILE A 4 -20.02 -18.09 17.69
N ASN A 5 -20.01 -19.42 17.74
CA ASN A 5 -19.26 -20.19 18.74
C ASN A 5 -17.76 -20.28 18.41
N GLU A 6 -16.96 -20.74 19.39
CA GLU A 6 -15.49 -20.80 19.27
C GLU A 6 -15.02 -21.60 18.05
N LYS A 7 -15.63 -22.76 17.80
CA LYS A 7 -15.27 -23.61 16.65
C LYS A 7 -15.44 -22.86 15.32
N PHE A 8 -16.58 -22.21 15.13
CA PHE A 8 -16.82 -21.46 13.90
C PHE A 8 -15.88 -20.26 13.78
N PHE A 9 -15.59 -19.55 14.88
CA PHE A 9 -14.60 -18.48 14.86
C PHE A 9 -13.24 -18.98 14.38
N LEU A 10 -12.74 -20.10 14.92
CA LEU A 10 -11.46 -20.69 14.52
C LEU A 10 -11.45 -21.15 13.06
N GLU A 11 -12.54 -21.75 12.58
CA GLU A 11 -12.70 -22.11 11.17
C GLU A 11 -12.67 -20.88 10.26
N ARG A 12 -13.38 -19.81 10.65
CA ARG A 12 -13.40 -18.54 9.90
C ARG A 12 -12.03 -17.88 9.88
N LEU A 13 -11.33 -17.86 11.02
CA LEU A 13 -9.98 -17.34 11.13
C LEU A 13 -9.01 -18.11 10.23
N TYR A 14 -9.08 -19.44 10.25
CA TYR A 14 -8.28 -20.28 9.35
C TYR A 14 -8.56 -20.01 7.87
N ASP A 15 -9.83 -19.87 7.48
CA ASP A 15 -10.19 -19.59 6.08
C ASP A 15 -9.63 -18.25 5.59
N VAL A 16 -9.65 -17.21 6.43
CA VAL A 16 -9.04 -15.92 6.10
C VAL A 16 -7.52 -16.04 6.01
N ILE A 17 -6.87 -16.71 6.97
CA ILE A 17 -5.42 -16.97 6.92
C ILE A 17 -5.03 -17.74 5.65
N ARG A 18 -5.81 -18.76 5.28
CA ARG A 18 -5.61 -19.54 4.05
C ARG A 18 -5.75 -18.68 2.79
N LYS A 19 -6.75 -17.80 2.74
CA LYS A 19 -6.92 -16.82 1.65
C LYS A 19 -5.69 -15.93 1.52
N LEU A 20 -5.24 -15.34 2.64
CA LEU A 20 -4.09 -14.44 2.69
C LEU A 20 -2.78 -15.15 2.30
N ALA A 21 -2.58 -16.38 2.76
CA ALA A 21 -1.44 -17.22 2.37
C ALA A 21 -1.41 -17.48 0.85
N GLY A 22 -2.57 -17.76 0.25
CA GLY A 22 -2.70 -17.91 -1.21
C GLY A 22 -2.36 -16.63 -1.97
N ILE A 23 -2.81 -15.47 -1.48
CA ILE A 23 -2.46 -14.16 -2.04
C ILE A 23 -0.96 -13.91 -1.91
N ALA A 24 -0.38 -14.06 -0.71
CA ALA A 24 1.04 -13.86 -0.46
C ALA A 24 1.90 -14.72 -1.39
N LYS A 25 1.62 -16.02 -1.49
CA LYS A 25 2.34 -16.94 -2.38
C LYS A 25 2.28 -16.50 -3.84
N THR A 26 1.07 -16.20 -4.34
CA THR A 26 0.85 -15.87 -5.75
C THR A 26 1.46 -14.51 -6.10
N GLN A 27 1.24 -13.50 -5.27
CA GLN A 27 1.69 -12.14 -5.51
C GLN A 27 3.20 -12.01 -5.30
N ASN A 28 3.80 -12.73 -4.36
CA ASN A 28 5.26 -12.78 -4.20
C ASN A 28 5.94 -13.32 -5.46
N PHE A 29 5.45 -14.44 -5.99
CA PHE A 29 5.99 -15.02 -7.22
C PHE A 29 5.90 -14.03 -8.40
N ARG A 30 4.72 -13.41 -8.59
CA ARG A 30 4.52 -12.41 -9.65
C ARG A 30 5.42 -11.19 -9.47
N PHE A 31 5.56 -10.70 -8.24
CA PHE A 31 6.42 -9.56 -7.93
C PHE A 31 7.88 -9.87 -8.26
N GLN A 32 8.41 -10.99 -7.75
CA GLN A 32 9.78 -11.40 -7.99
C GLN A 32 10.07 -11.64 -9.47
N GLN A 33 9.14 -12.29 -10.19
CA GLN A 33 9.28 -12.48 -11.64
C GLN A 33 9.40 -11.14 -12.37
N LYS A 34 8.47 -10.21 -12.12
CA LYS A 34 8.46 -8.90 -12.79
C LYS A 34 9.60 -7.99 -12.34
N TRP A 35 10.05 -8.13 -11.10
CA TRP A 35 11.28 -7.51 -10.64
C TRP A 35 12.48 -7.99 -11.46
N ASN A 36 12.67 -9.30 -11.58
CA ASN A 36 13.80 -9.86 -12.32
C ASN A 36 13.75 -9.51 -13.81
N GLU A 37 12.55 -9.45 -14.41
CA GLU A 37 12.40 -9.07 -15.81
C GLU A 37 12.79 -7.60 -16.08
N TYR A 38 12.53 -6.67 -15.15
CA TYR A 38 12.61 -5.23 -15.44
C TYR A 38 13.63 -4.45 -14.60
N LEU A 39 13.96 -4.93 -13.40
CA LEU A 39 14.85 -4.29 -12.43
C LEU A 39 16.06 -5.17 -12.07
N SER A 40 16.31 -6.28 -12.76
CA SER A 40 17.52 -7.11 -12.50
C SER A 40 18.84 -6.41 -12.81
N GLN A 41 18.81 -5.31 -13.56
CA GLN A 41 19.99 -4.55 -13.95
C GLN A 41 20.37 -3.43 -12.97
N ILE A 42 19.58 -3.21 -11.91
CA ILE A 42 19.92 -2.31 -10.80
C ILE A 42 20.37 -3.12 -9.58
N ASP A 43 21.17 -2.52 -8.69
CA ASP A 43 21.78 -3.23 -7.55
C ASP A 43 20.86 -3.25 -6.32
N VAL A 44 19.55 -3.35 -6.55
CA VAL A 44 18.53 -3.47 -5.50
C VAL A 44 17.84 -4.81 -5.63
N LYS A 45 17.83 -5.56 -4.53
CA LYS A 45 17.08 -6.81 -4.42
C LYS A 45 15.64 -6.53 -3.94
N PRO A 46 14.65 -7.30 -4.46
CA PRO A 46 13.28 -7.16 -4.01
C PRO A 46 13.14 -7.60 -2.55
N HIS A 47 12.35 -6.87 -1.76
CA HIS A 47 11.86 -7.38 -0.48
C HIS A 47 10.78 -8.44 -0.75
N LEU A 48 11.05 -9.69 -0.38
CA LEU A 48 10.16 -10.81 -0.63
C LEU A 48 9.14 -10.98 0.51
N ILE A 49 7.96 -11.47 0.16
CA ILE A 49 6.89 -11.79 1.10
C ILE A 49 7.06 -13.25 1.54
N ARG A 50 7.19 -13.48 2.85
CA ARG A 50 7.33 -14.83 3.40
C ARG A 50 6.11 -15.70 3.12
N GLN A 51 6.34 -17.01 3.04
CA GLN A 51 5.26 -17.99 2.97
C GLN A 51 4.64 -18.22 4.34
N ILE A 52 3.34 -18.48 4.36
CA ILE A 52 2.59 -18.83 5.58
C ILE A 52 2.32 -20.34 5.53
N PRO A 53 2.89 -21.15 6.44
CA PRO A 53 2.60 -22.58 6.51
C PRO A 53 1.17 -22.80 6.99
N LEU A 54 0.47 -23.76 6.38
CA LEU A 54 -0.92 -24.06 6.68
C LEU A 54 -1.10 -25.55 6.98
N ASP A 55 -1.64 -25.82 8.16
CA ASP A 55 -2.11 -27.13 8.59
C ASP A 55 -3.41 -26.87 9.37
N LYS A 56 -4.55 -27.27 8.77
CA LYS A 56 -5.86 -26.98 9.34
C LYS A 56 -6.05 -27.66 10.68
N ASP A 57 -5.66 -28.93 10.76
CA ASP A 57 -5.92 -29.75 11.94
C ASP A 57 -5.09 -29.24 13.11
N LYS A 58 -3.81 -28.90 12.88
CA LYS A 58 -2.98 -28.24 13.90
C LYS A 58 -3.49 -26.86 14.27
N PHE A 59 -3.92 -26.03 13.31
CA PHE A 59 -4.44 -24.69 13.63
C PHE A 59 -5.66 -24.72 14.55
N ILE A 60 -6.55 -25.70 14.35
CA ILE A 60 -7.76 -25.86 15.16
C ILE A 60 -7.43 -26.50 16.53
N SER A 61 -6.55 -27.50 16.59
CA SER A 61 -6.31 -28.28 17.80
C SER A 61 -5.15 -27.82 18.69
N ASP A 62 -4.16 -27.13 18.13
CA ASP A 62 -2.93 -26.72 18.80
C ASP A 62 -2.83 -25.19 18.88
N ILE A 63 -2.92 -24.66 20.10
CA ILE A 63 -2.86 -23.22 20.36
C ILE A 63 -1.47 -22.63 20.06
N ASP A 64 -0.40 -23.40 20.23
CA ASP A 64 0.96 -22.95 19.94
C ASP A 64 1.20 -22.83 18.44
N TYR A 65 0.75 -23.84 17.69
CA TYR A 65 0.75 -23.76 16.22
C TYR A 65 -0.07 -22.56 15.72
N ARG A 66 -1.22 -22.29 16.34
CA ARG A 66 -2.09 -21.16 16.01
C ARG A 66 -1.39 -19.82 16.25
N ILE A 67 -0.80 -19.64 17.43
CA ILE A 67 -0.06 -18.42 17.80
C ILE A 67 1.09 -18.20 16.82
N GLU A 68 1.86 -19.23 16.49
CA GLU A 68 2.98 -19.12 15.56
C GLU A 68 2.50 -18.77 14.13
N THR A 69 1.41 -19.40 13.67
CA THR A 69 0.79 -19.05 12.37
C THR A 69 0.38 -17.57 12.32
N LEU A 70 -0.18 -17.04 13.41
CA LEU A 70 -0.56 -15.63 13.53
C LEU A 70 0.66 -14.70 13.59
N LYS A 71 1.75 -15.10 14.27
CA LYS A 71 3.03 -14.37 14.27
C LYS A 71 3.62 -14.28 12.86
N ILE A 72 3.64 -15.39 12.13
CA ILE A 72 4.05 -15.41 10.72
C ILE A 72 3.15 -14.48 9.90
N MET A 73 1.83 -14.57 10.07
CA MET A 73 0.87 -13.70 9.37
C MET A 73 1.13 -12.20 9.63
N SER A 74 1.31 -11.81 10.89
CA SER A 74 1.62 -10.43 11.27
C SER A 74 2.92 -9.94 10.64
N ASN A 75 3.94 -10.80 10.55
CA ASN A 75 5.16 -10.43 9.85
C ASN A 75 4.98 -10.35 8.31
N THR A 76 4.14 -11.20 7.71
CA THR A 76 3.78 -11.14 6.28
C THR A 76 3.05 -9.82 5.95
N VAL A 77 2.21 -9.32 6.85
CA VAL A 77 1.58 -7.99 6.75
C VAL A 77 2.63 -6.89 6.63
N ALA A 78 3.70 -6.96 7.43
CA ALA A 78 4.83 -6.03 7.32
C ALA A 78 5.63 -6.22 6.02
N ASP A 79 5.89 -7.45 5.59
CA ASP A 79 6.61 -7.72 4.34
C ASP A 79 5.92 -7.08 3.13
N GLY A 80 4.59 -7.13 3.08
CA GLY A 80 3.81 -6.50 2.01
C GLY A 80 4.02 -4.99 1.92
N TYR A 81 4.10 -4.30 3.07
CA TYR A 81 4.42 -2.88 3.13
C TYR A 81 5.86 -2.62 2.66
N TYR A 82 6.82 -3.40 3.16
CA TYR A 82 8.23 -3.24 2.79
C TYR A 82 8.53 -3.59 1.33
N ALA A 83 7.78 -4.51 0.72
CA ALA A 83 7.86 -4.80 -0.71
C ALA A 83 7.48 -3.57 -1.56
N ILE A 84 6.41 -2.87 -1.21
CA ILE A 84 6.02 -1.63 -1.90
C ILE A 84 7.06 -0.53 -1.68
N LYS A 85 7.54 -0.36 -0.44
CA LYS A 85 8.58 0.62 -0.10
C LYS A 85 9.88 0.36 -0.87
N ASN A 86 10.32 -0.89 -0.91
CA ASN A 86 11.51 -1.31 -1.65
C ASN A 86 11.36 -1.09 -3.16
N LEU A 87 10.18 -1.34 -3.74
CA LEU A 87 9.90 -0.99 -5.14
C LEU A 87 10.01 0.52 -5.39
N LEU A 88 9.38 1.36 -4.56
CA LEU A 88 9.47 2.81 -4.73
C LEU A 88 10.91 3.32 -4.57
N LYS A 89 11.66 2.79 -3.59
CA LYS A 89 13.09 3.09 -3.42
C LYS A 89 13.91 2.70 -4.65
N ALA A 90 13.72 1.50 -5.17
CA ALA A 90 14.41 1.05 -6.38
C ALA A 90 14.09 1.92 -7.59
N LEU A 91 12.82 2.31 -7.76
CA LEU A 91 12.38 3.14 -8.88
C LEU A 91 12.97 4.55 -8.82
N TYR A 92 12.78 5.26 -7.70
CA TYR A 92 13.17 6.66 -7.55
C TYR A 92 14.64 6.85 -7.18
N GLY A 93 15.25 5.89 -6.47
CA GLY A 93 16.65 5.94 -6.06
C GLY A 93 17.60 5.55 -7.20
N GLU A 94 17.25 4.54 -8.01
CA GLU A 94 18.20 3.94 -8.95
C GLU A 94 17.67 3.85 -10.38
N TYR A 95 16.50 3.25 -10.61
CA TYR A 95 16.04 2.94 -11.95
C TYR A 95 15.81 4.19 -12.81
N PHE A 96 15.15 5.22 -12.28
CA PHE A 96 14.86 6.46 -13.02
C PHE A 96 16.09 7.32 -13.32
N SER A 97 17.21 7.09 -12.64
CA SER A 97 18.49 7.74 -12.92
C SER A 97 19.42 6.87 -13.80
N SER A 98 19.09 5.58 -13.95
CA SER A 98 19.87 4.59 -14.70
C SER A 98 20.01 4.92 -16.20
N LYS A 99 21.09 4.40 -16.81
CA LYS A 99 21.32 4.50 -18.26
C LYS A 99 20.21 3.80 -19.03
N ILE A 100 19.75 2.65 -18.56
CA ILE A 100 18.73 1.81 -19.21
C ILE A 100 17.43 2.59 -19.39
N PHE A 101 16.94 3.24 -18.33
CA PHE A 101 15.75 4.07 -18.40
C PHE A 101 15.92 5.22 -19.39
N LYS A 102 17.05 5.93 -19.30
CA LYS A 102 17.37 7.07 -20.18
C LYS A 102 17.48 6.70 -21.66
N THR A 103 17.95 5.48 -21.97
CA THR A 103 18.06 4.99 -23.35
C THR A 103 16.73 4.44 -23.88
N LYS A 104 15.83 4.00 -23.00
CA LYS A 104 14.59 3.34 -23.39
C LYS A 104 13.49 4.35 -23.79
N TYR A 105 13.42 5.48 -23.09
CA TYR A 105 12.34 6.46 -23.22
C TYR A 105 12.85 7.83 -23.70
N SER A 106 12.00 8.58 -24.38
CA SER A 106 12.27 9.98 -24.73
C SER A 106 12.42 10.83 -23.46
N LYS A 107 13.05 12.01 -23.53
CA LYS A 107 13.18 12.89 -22.36
C LYS A 107 11.81 13.29 -21.79
N GLU A 108 10.83 13.51 -22.65
CA GLU A 108 9.46 13.84 -22.27
C GLU A 108 8.80 12.67 -21.52
N ASP A 109 8.84 11.46 -22.11
CA ASP A 109 8.28 10.26 -21.49
C ASP A 109 9.01 9.93 -20.17
N GLN A 110 10.32 10.14 -20.10
CA GLN A 110 11.09 9.94 -18.86
C GLN A 110 10.54 10.79 -17.71
N THR A 111 10.19 12.05 -17.97
CA THR A 111 9.59 12.94 -16.97
C THR A 111 8.19 12.47 -16.62
N LYS A 112 7.32 12.26 -17.62
CA LYS A 112 5.93 11.85 -17.42
C LYS A 112 5.80 10.51 -16.68
N ILE A 113 6.66 9.53 -16.96
CA ILE A 113 6.65 8.21 -16.29
C ILE A 113 6.87 8.34 -14.79
N LYS A 114 7.75 9.23 -14.31
CA LYS A 114 7.97 9.41 -12.87
C LYS A 114 6.68 9.86 -12.18
N TYR A 115 6.02 10.87 -12.74
CA TYR A 115 4.74 11.36 -12.25
C TYR A 115 3.61 10.31 -12.37
N LEU A 116 3.57 9.57 -13.47
CA LEU A 116 2.62 8.49 -13.69
C LEU A 116 2.76 7.40 -12.62
N VAL A 117 3.99 6.95 -12.34
CA VAL A 117 4.26 5.96 -11.30
C VAL A 117 3.83 6.45 -9.91
N ALA A 118 4.12 7.71 -9.57
CA ALA A 118 3.66 8.30 -8.32
C ALA A 118 2.13 8.27 -8.21
N LYS A 119 1.44 8.71 -9.28
CA LYS A 119 -0.01 8.72 -9.35
C LYS A 119 -0.60 7.32 -9.20
N GLU A 120 -0.08 6.34 -9.94
CA GLU A 120 -0.62 4.98 -9.95
C GLU A 120 -0.39 4.21 -8.64
N ILE A 121 0.67 4.54 -7.89
CA ILE A 121 0.92 3.90 -6.59
C ILE A 121 0.37 4.76 -5.46
N LEU A 122 0.87 5.98 -5.27
CA LEU A 122 0.55 6.82 -4.11
C LEU A 122 -0.85 7.46 -4.19
N GLY A 123 -1.32 7.76 -5.39
CA GLY A 123 -2.69 8.25 -5.62
C GLY A 123 -3.73 7.18 -5.29
N ASN A 124 -3.45 5.92 -5.68
CA ASN A 124 -4.33 4.78 -5.41
C ASN A 124 -4.20 4.23 -3.98
N LEU A 125 -3.02 4.36 -3.36
CA LEU A 125 -2.71 3.84 -2.03
C LEU A 125 -2.54 4.96 -1.00
N ILE A 126 -3.60 5.74 -0.83
CA ILE A 126 -3.70 6.86 0.12
C ILE A 126 -3.21 6.48 1.53
N GLN A 127 -3.64 5.32 2.03
CA GLN A 127 -3.26 4.84 3.37
C GLN A 127 -1.78 4.46 3.45
N TYR A 128 -1.22 3.86 2.39
CA TYR A 128 0.21 3.60 2.31
C TYR A 128 1.00 4.92 2.36
N ASN A 129 0.60 5.91 1.56
CA ASN A 129 1.29 7.20 1.50
C ASN A 129 1.27 7.93 2.84
N LYS A 130 0.22 7.77 3.66
CA LYS A 130 0.21 8.28 5.04
C LYS A 130 1.26 7.64 5.96
N ILE A 131 1.59 6.37 5.72
CA ILE A 131 2.59 5.62 6.50
C ILE A 131 4.00 5.87 5.95
N ASP A 132 4.15 6.08 4.64
CA ASP A 132 5.45 6.24 3.96
C ASP A 132 5.36 7.28 2.84
N HIS A 133 5.53 8.56 3.19
CA HIS A 133 5.55 9.66 2.23
C HIS A 133 6.96 10.10 1.83
N GLU A 134 7.99 9.70 2.58
CA GLU A 134 9.39 10.14 2.37
C GLU A 134 10.10 9.42 1.22
N THR A 135 9.68 8.20 0.89
CA THR A 135 10.36 7.37 -0.12
C THR A 135 10.30 8.00 -1.52
N VAL A 136 9.26 8.81 -1.79
CA VAL A 136 9.04 9.45 -3.09
C VAL A 136 9.18 10.96 -2.95
N PRO A 137 10.00 11.63 -3.78
CA PRO A 137 10.21 13.08 -3.67
C PRO A 137 8.90 13.89 -3.67
N LEU A 138 8.86 14.95 -2.85
CA LEU A 138 7.65 15.70 -2.55
C LEU A 138 6.86 16.16 -3.79
N LYS A 139 7.52 16.61 -4.86
CA LYS A 139 6.83 17.06 -6.08
C LYS A 139 5.97 15.97 -6.73
N TYR A 140 6.45 14.73 -6.73
CA TYR A 140 5.70 13.58 -7.25
C TYR A 140 4.54 13.22 -6.33
N ASN A 141 4.74 13.36 -5.02
CA ASN A 141 3.71 13.20 -4.00
C ASN A 141 2.57 14.23 -4.16
N ILE A 142 2.92 15.51 -4.33
CA ILE A 142 1.97 16.60 -4.57
C ILE A 142 1.09 16.29 -5.77
N LEU A 143 1.70 15.95 -6.91
CA LEU A 143 0.94 15.64 -8.11
C LEU A 143 0.10 14.37 -7.91
N ALA A 144 0.65 13.28 -7.37
CA ALA A 144 -0.08 12.03 -7.18
C ALA A 144 -1.39 12.20 -6.41
N ARG A 145 -1.44 13.13 -5.45
CA ARG A 145 -2.62 13.36 -4.61
C ARG A 145 -3.60 14.39 -5.16
N ASN A 146 -3.12 15.33 -5.96
CA ASN A 146 -3.92 16.44 -6.45
C ASN A 146 -4.25 16.34 -7.94
N TYR A 147 -3.60 15.44 -8.69
CA TYR A 147 -3.72 15.30 -10.16
C TYR A 147 -5.16 15.34 -10.65
N THR A 148 -6.04 14.51 -10.09
CA THR A 148 -7.44 14.42 -10.52
C THR A 148 -8.19 15.74 -10.27
N MET A 149 -7.93 16.39 -9.15
CA MET A 149 -8.61 17.63 -8.77
C MET A 149 -8.11 18.81 -9.60
N ILE A 150 -6.80 18.92 -9.81
CA ILE A 150 -6.17 19.89 -10.72
C ILE A 150 -6.74 19.71 -12.14
N LYS A 151 -6.80 18.47 -12.66
CA LYS A 151 -7.30 18.19 -14.01
C LYS A 151 -8.79 18.52 -14.19
N LEU A 152 -9.62 18.25 -13.18
CA LEU A 152 -11.07 18.42 -13.32
C LEU A 152 -11.55 19.86 -13.12
N LYS A 153 -10.95 20.60 -12.18
CA LYS A 153 -11.51 21.90 -11.77
C LYS A 153 -10.49 22.98 -11.44
N SER A 154 -9.20 22.77 -11.75
CA SER A 154 -8.10 23.60 -11.24
C SER A 154 -7.98 23.54 -9.70
N GLN A 155 -6.82 23.91 -9.17
CA GLN A 155 -6.64 24.12 -7.74
C GLN A 155 -5.72 25.29 -7.46
N ASN A 156 -5.90 25.95 -6.32
CA ASN A 156 -4.97 26.97 -5.83
C ASN A 156 -3.99 26.40 -4.79
N ASP A 157 -3.04 27.24 -4.39
CA ASP A 157 -2.01 26.92 -3.40
C ASP A 157 -2.58 26.37 -2.07
N GLU A 158 -3.60 27.05 -1.52
CA GLU A 158 -4.22 26.66 -0.25
C GLU A 158 -4.90 25.29 -0.31
N GLU A 159 -5.61 25.01 -1.41
CA GLU A 159 -6.25 23.72 -1.61
C GLU A 159 -5.23 22.58 -1.71
N ILE A 160 -4.11 22.81 -2.40
CA ILE A 160 -3.00 21.84 -2.49
C ILE A 160 -2.40 21.61 -1.10
N LEU A 161 -2.05 22.68 -0.39
CA LEU A 161 -1.47 22.61 0.95
C LEU A 161 -2.37 21.82 1.92
N LYS A 162 -3.64 22.18 1.98
CA LYS A 162 -4.64 21.51 2.82
C LYS A 162 -4.77 20.03 2.50
N ASN A 163 -4.70 19.64 1.23
CA ASN A 163 -4.76 18.23 0.85
C ASN A 163 -3.48 17.47 1.21
N MET A 164 -2.32 18.08 1.06
CA MET A 164 -1.04 17.45 1.39
C MET A 164 -0.87 17.28 2.90
N ASN A 165 -1.24 18.25 3.71
CA ASN A 165 -1.12 18.18 5.16
C ASN A 165 -2.02 17.11 5.82
N LYS A 166 -3.02 16.54 5.11
CA LYS A 166 -3.74 15.33 5.55
C LYS A 166 -2.85 14.07 5.63
N ILE A 167 -1.65 14.14 5.07
CA ILE A 167 -0.66 13.05 4.97
C ILE A 167 0.60 13.43 5.74
N PHE A 168 1.00 14.70 5.62
CA PHE A 168 2.20 15.27 6.22
C PHE A 168 1.94 15.87 7.61
N ASN A 169 0.76 15.66 8.21
CA ASN A 169 0.41 16.10 9.58
C ASN A 169 0.76 17.58 9.87
N ASP A 170 0.39 18.47 8.96
CA ASP A 170 0.64 19.92 9.04
C ASP A 170 2.13 20.35 9.01
N GLU A 171 3.05 19.48 8.55
CA GLU A 171 4.48 19.78 8.44
C GLU A 171 4.87 20.58 7.18
N LEU A 172 3.99 20.69 6.17
CA LEU A 172 4.26 21.49 4.97
C LEU A 172 3.76 22.92 5.12
N ASP A 173 4.49 23.85 4.51
CA ASP A 173 4.15 25.27 4.43
C ASP A 173 3.89 25.73 2.98
N MET A 174 3.42 26.97 2.86
CA MET A 174 3.05 27.57 1.59
C MET A 174 4.24 27.74 0.65
N GLU A 175 5.39 28.15 1.18
CA GLU A 175 6.61 28.38 0.40
C GLU A 175 7.08 27.08 -0.24
N THR A 176 7.05 25.98 0.51
CA THR A 176 7.39 24.65 0.04
C THR A 176 6.45 24.21 -1.09
N ILE A 177 5.13 24.38 -0.93
CA ILE A 177 4.16 24.05 -1.97
C ILE A 177 4.44 24.86 -3.24
N GLN A 178 4.52 26.19 -3.14
CA GLN A 178 4.76 27.06 -4.29
C GLN A 178 6.07 26.74 -5.02
N SER A 179 7.14 26.45 -4.26
CA SER A 179 8.42 26.05 -4.81
C SER A 179 8.32 24.75 -5.60
N LYS A 180 7.65 23.73 -5.05
CA LYS A 180 7.45 22.45 -5.73
C LYS A 180 6.49 22.54 -6.92
N MET A 181 5.46 23.38 -6.87
CA MET A 181 4.57 23.58 -8.02
C MET A 181 5.31 24.23 -9.20
N LYS A 182 6.23 25.18 -8.95
CA LYS A 182 7.13 25.71 -9.99
C LYS A 182 8.07 24.66 -10.58
N GLU A 183 8.53 23.70 -9.78
CA GLU A 183 9.30 22.56 -10.31
C GLU A 183 8.43 21.67 -11.23
N ILE A 184 7.18 21.42 -10.86
CA ILE A 184 6.23 20.60 -11.66
C ILE A 184 5.85 21.31 -12.96
N GLU A 185 5.71 22.64 -12.94
CA GLU A 185 5.50 23.46 -14.14
C GLU A 185 6.71 23.38 -15.09
N LYS A 186 7.93 23.51 -14.56
CA LYS A 186 9.17 23.37 -15.37
C LYS A 186 9.31 21.99 -16.01
N ASP A 187 8.77 20.96 -15.36
CA ASP A 187 8.69 19.61 -15.90
C ASP A 187 7.62 19.46 -17.00
N GLY A 188 6.82 20.51 -17.26
CA GLY A 188 5.79 20.56 -18.31
C GLY A 188 4.50 19.82 -17.96
N ILE A 189 4.26 19.53 -16.68
CA ILE A 189 3.12 18.70 -16.25
C ILE A 189 1.88 19.52 -15.92
N ILE A 190 2.08 20.75 -15.44
CA ILE A 190 1.03 21.71 -15.11
C ILE A 190 1.35 23.05 -15.74
N SER A 191 0.32 23.89 -15.87
CA SER A 191 0.44 25.31 -16.16
C SER A 191 0.01 26.12 -14.95
N ILE A 192 0.73 27.20 -14.64
CA ILE A 192 0.35 28.13 -13.56
C ILE A 192 -0.29 29.38 -14.18
N LYS A 193 -1.52 29.70 -13.77
CA LYS A 193 -2.25 30.92 -14.18
C LYS A 193 -2.54 31.75 -12.93
N LYS A 194 -2.24 33.05 -12.96
CA LYS A 194 -2.64 33.97 -11.89
C LYS A 194 -4.09 34.39 -12.06
N LYS A 195 -4.87 34.30 -10.98
CA LYS A 195 -6.24 34.80 -10.90
C LYS A 195 -6.45 35.37 -9.50
N ASP A 196 -6.94 36.61 -9.42
CA ASP A 196 -7.24 37.27 -8.14
C ASP A 196 -6.04 37.26 -7.15
N ASP A 197 -4.82 37.52 -7.67
CA ASP A 197 -3.52 37.44 -6.98
C ASP A 197 -3.11 36.05 -6.45
N GLU A 198 -3.88 35.00 -6.74
CA GLU A 198 -3.58 33.61 -6.40
C GLU A 198 -3.05 32.82 -7.61
N ASN A 199 -2.20 31.83 -7.33
CA ASN A 199 -1.78 30.86 -8.34
C ASN A 199 -2.85 29.78 -8.50
N HIS A 200 -3.26 29.52 -9.73
CA HIS A 200 -4.14 28.42 -10.10
C HIS A 200 -3.44 27.44 -11.04
N TYR A 201 -3.60 26.16 -10.76
CA TYR A 201 -2.92 25.06 -11.43
C TYR A 201 -3.85 24.32 -12.36
N THR A 202 -3.44 24.11 -13.61
CA THR A 202 -4.21 23.35 -14.60
C THR A 202 -3.35 22.28 -15.27
N ILE A 203 -3.98 21.19 -15.71
CA ILE A 203 -3.36 20.11 -16.50
C ILE A 203 -4.08 20.06 -17.84
N GLU A 204 -3.40 20.39 -18.93
CA GLU A 204 -3.98 20.39 -20.28
C GLU A 204 -3.76 19.02 -20.97
N ASP A 205 -2.51 18.58 -21.15
CA ASP A 205 -2.19 17.33 -21.88
C ASP A 205 -2.08 16.06 -21.01
N GLY A 206 -2.30 16.19 -19.69
CA GLY A 206 -2.25 15.04 -18.78
C GLY A 206 -0.86 14.38 -18.65
N LEU A 207 -0.87 13.15 -18.13
CA LEU A 207 0.31 12.27 -18.05
C LEU A 207 0.35 11.27 -19.22
N GLU A 208 -0.11 11.70 -20.40
CA GLU A 208 -0.16 10.85 -21.59
C GLU A 208 1.24 10.71 -22.19
N LEU A 209 1.70 9.46 -22.29
CA LEU A 209 2.98 9.12 -22.92
C LEU A 209 2.83 9.16 -24.45
N SER A 210 3.94 9.33 -25.16
CA SER A 210 3.97 9.08 -26.60
C SER A 210 3.51 7.64 -26.91
N GLU A 211 2.99 7.36 -28.11
CA GLU A 211 2.52 6.01 -28.47
C GLU A 211 3.60 4.93 -28.22
N GLU A 212 4.84 5.23 -28.63
CA GLU A 212 5.99 4.37 -28.41
C GLU A 212 6.38 4.27 -26.92
N GLY A 213 6.30 5.38 -26.19
CA GLY A 213 6.50 5.43 -24.75
C GLY A 213 5.48 4.57 -24.00
N GLN A 214 4.22 4.65 -24.38
CA GLN A 214 3.11 3.88 -23.81
C GLN A 214 3.28 2.38 -24.09
N LYS A 215 3.63 2.01 -25.32
CA LYS A 215 3.91 0.62 -25.68
C LYS A 215 5.05 0.05 -24.82
N LYS A 216 6.19 0.75 -24.77
CA LYS A 216 7.34 0.35 -23.94
C LYS A 216 7.02 0.28 -22.45
N TYR A 217 6.22 1.22 -21.94
CA TYR A 217 5.76 1.22 -20.55
C TYR A 217 4.88 0.01 -20.25
N ASN A 218 3.93 -0.29 -21.14
CA ASN A 218 3.02 -1.43 -21.00
C ASN A 218 3.77 -2.77 -21.04
N GLU A 219 4.70 -2.94 -21.98
CA GLU A 219 5.54 -4.14 -22.12
C GLU A 219 6.54 -4.34 -20.96
N SER A 220 6.78 -3.29 -20.16
CA SER A 220 7.70 -3.37 -19.03
C SER A 220 7.07 -2.98 -17.70
N LEU A 221 7.21 -1.72 -17.30
CA LEU A 221 6.93 -1.28 -15.94
C LEU A 221 5.48 -1.49 -15.51
N SER A 222 4.50 -1.41 -16.41
CA SER A 222 3.07 -1.34 -16.05
C SER A 222 2.62 -2.43 -15.06
N LEU A 223 3.06 -3.69 -15.26
CA LEU A 223 2.69 -4.81 -14.39
C LEU A 223 3.30 -4.69 -13.00
N LEU A 224 4.54 -4.20 -12.93
CA LEU A 224 5.24 -3.98 -11.67
C LEU A 224 4.65 -2.78 -10.91
N ILE A 225 4.22 -1.73 -11.62
CA ILE A 225 3.58 -0.53 -11.04
C ILE A 225 2.15 -0.79 -10.58
N ASN A 226 1.43 -1.69 -11.26
CA ASN A 226 0.08 -2.08 -10.86
C ASN A 226 0.07 -3.10 -9.70
N TRP A 227 1.18 -3.80 -9.47
CA TRP A 227 1.29 -4.82 -8.43
C TRP A 227 0.97 -4.30 -7.02
N PRO A 228 1.53 -3.16 -6.54
CA PRO A 228 1.20 -2.60 -5.23
C PRO A 228 -0.29 -2.45 -4.98
N THR A 229 -1.02 -1.89 -5.94
CA THR A 229 -2.46 -1.66 -5.81
C THR A 229 -3.24 -2.97 -5.74
N ASN A 230 -2.90 -3.93 -6.59
CA ASN A 230 -3.54 -5.25 -6.61
C ASN A 230 -3.26 -6.05 -5.33
N PHE A 231 -2.01 -6.05 -4.88
CA PHE A 231 -1.61 -6.69 -3.63
C PHE A 231 -2.33 -6.03 -2.44
N TRP A 232 -2.27 -4.71 -2.34
CA TRP A 232 -2.83 -3.99 -1.19
C TRP A 232 -4.34 -4.20 -1.05
N ARG A 233 -5.08 -4.09 -2.16
CA ARG A 233 -6.54 -4.25 -2.17
C ARG A 233 -6.99 -5.67 -1.83
N SER A 234 -6.18 -6.68 -2.14
CA SER A 234 -6.53 -8.08 -1.88
C SER A 234 -6.04 -8.56 -0.52
N PHE A 235 -4.79 -8.28 -0.18
CA PHE A 235 -4.14 -8.78 1.04
C PHE A 235 -4.62 -8.05 2.30
N TYR A 236 -4.79 -6.73 2.26
CA TYR A 236 -5.22 -5.97 3.44
C TYR A 236 -6.75 -5.87 3.59
N ASN A 237 -7.49 -6.83 3.04
CA ASN A 237 -8.94 -6.95 3.19
C ASN A 237 -9.28 -8.23 3.95
N ILE A 238 -9.67 -8.07 5.21
CA ILE A 238 -10.02 -9.15 6.14
C ILE A 238 -11.45 -9.01 6.68
N ARG A 239 -12.34 -8.34 5.94
CA ARG A 239 -13.72 -8.07 6.36
C ARG A 239 -14.51 -9.33 6.70
N GLU A 240 -14.10 -10.49 6.20
CA GLU A 240 -14.71 -11.78 6.52
C GLU A 240 -14.49 -12.19 7.99
N LEU A 241 -13.57 -11.53 8.71
CA LEU A 241 -13.40 -11.65 10.17
C LEU A 241 -14.24 -10.65 10.97
N ASN A 242 -14.99 -9.76 10.33
CA ASN A 242 -15.91 -8.86 11.03
C ASN A 242 -17.17 -9.62 11.44
N ILE A 243 -17.06 -10.41 12.51
CA ILE A 243 -18.12 -11.23 13.08
C ILE A 243 -18.31 -10.90 14.56
N THR A 244 -19.52 -11.15 15.08
CA THR A 244 -19.82 -11.01 16.50
C THR A 244 -19.62 -12.35 17.20
N PRO A 245 -18.60 -12.51 18.06
CA PRO A 245 -18.40 -13.73 18.83
C PRO A 245 -19.56 -13.93 19.83
N SER A 246 -19.91 -15.16 20.17
CA SER A 246 -20.88 -15.44 21.24
C SER A 246 -20.33 -15.00 22.59
N SER A 247 -21.22 -14.57 23.49
CA SER A 247 -20.88 -14.20 24.88
C SER A 247 -20.26 -15.35 25.69
N GLN A 248 -20.40 -16.59 25.22
CA GLN A 248 -19.83 -17.79 25.85
C GLN A 248 -18.34 -18.02 25.52
N ILE A 249 -17.78 -17.28 24.55
CA ILE A 249 -16.36 -17.40 24.20
C ILE A 249 -15.50 -16.76 25.30
N LYS A 250 -14.39 -17.40 25.65
CA LYS A 250 -13.42 -16.86 26.61
C LYS A 250 -12.90 -15.49 26.15
N ASN A 251 -12.79 -14.55 27.09
CA ASN A 251 -12.36 -13.17 26.81
C ASN A 251 -13.18 -12.51 25.67
N HIS A 252 -14.50 -12.75 25.66
CA HIS A 252 -15.44 -12.28 24.62
C HIS A 252 -15.28 -10.79 24.27
N GLU A 253 -15.26 -9.89 25.26
CA GLU A 253 -15.16 -8.44 25.04
C GLU A 253 -13.89 -8.05 24.27
N LEU A 254 -12.74 -8.64 24.66
CA LEU A 254 -11.47 -8.42 23.98
C LEU A 254 -11.54 -8.94 22.53
N LEU A 255 -12.10 -10.13 22.31
CA LEU A 255 -12.23 -10.68 20.97
C LEU A 255 -13.16 -9.83 20.10
N GLU A 256 -14.27 -9.35 20.63
CA GLU A 256 -15.20 -8.47 19.91
C GLU A 256 -14.53 -7.14 19.52
N GLU A 257 -13.77 -6.52 20.43
CA GLU A 257 -13.00 -5.31 20.14
C GLU A 257 -12.04 -5.56 18.95
N ILE A 258 -11.28 -6.66 19.00
CA ILE A 258 -10.33 -7.02 17.96
C ILE A 258 -11.05 -7.18 16.61
N LEU A 259 -12.12 -7.97 16.57
CA LEU A 259 -12.82 -8.31 15.33
C LEU A 259 -13.59 -7.12 14.73
N SER A 260 -14.03 -6.16 15.55
CA SER A 260 -14.69 -4.93 15.07
C SER A 260 -13.80 -4.13 14.12
N ARG A 261 -12.48 -4.20 14.27
CA ARG A 261 -11.51 -3.50 13.40
C ARG A 261 -11.46 -4.09 11.99
N CYS A 262 -11.92 -5.32 11.79
CA CYS A 262 -12.00 -5.96 10.47
C CYS A 262 -12.99 -5.26 9.52
N ALA A 263 -13.90 -4.41 10.03
CA ALA A 263 -14.82 -3.64 9.19
C ALA A 263 -14.08 -2.69 8.21
N THR A 264 -12.90 -2.21 8.61
CA THR A 264 -12.09 -1.28 7.82
C THR A 264 -11.00 -2.02 7.04
N GLN A 265 -10.83 -1.67 5.77
CA GLN A 265 -9.75 -2.20 4.93
C GLN A 265 -8.49 -1.34 5.09
N GLY A 266 -7.32 -1.99 5.13
CA GLY A 266 -6.03 -1.28 5.17
C GLY A 266 -4.97 -1.96 6.02
N PHE A 267 -3.73 -1.47 5.90
CA PHE A 267 -2.60 -1.96 6.69
C PHE A 267 -2.86 -1.83 8.20
N GLY A 268 -3.21 -0.63 8.69
CA GLY A 268 -3.40 -0.38 10.12
C GLY A 268 -4.42 -1.31 10.78
N PRO A 269 -5.65 -1.45 10.24
CA PRO A 269 -6.63 -2.40 10.76
C PRO A 269 -6.13 -3.85 10.77
N VAL A 270 -5.50 -4.30 9.68
CA VAL A 270 -5.03 -5.69 9.55
C VAL A 270 -3.87 -5.98 10.52
N ASP A 271 -2.90 -5.07 10.62
CA ASP A 271 -1.79 -5.17 11.56
C ASP A 271 -2.28 -5.22 13.00
N TYR A 272 -3.23 -4.35 13.36
CA TYR A 272 -3.87 -4.36 14.68
C TYR A 272 -4.56 -5.69 14.97
N VAL A 273 -5.38 -6.21 14.04
CA VAL A 273 -6.14 -7.44 14.25
C VAL A 273 -5.20 -8.61 14.52
N PHE A 274 -4.21 -8.84 13.65
CA PHE A 274 -3.33 -10.00 13.82
C PHE A 274 -2.43 -9.88 15.06
N LYS A 275 -1.92 -8.68 15.38
CA LYS A 275 -1.14 -8.48 16.62
C LYS A 275 -1.94 -8.75 17.88
N ASN A 276 -3.21 -8.35 17.92
CA ASN A 276 -4.02 -8.55 19.11
C ASN A 276 -4.66 -9.94 19.16
N LEU A 277 -4.88 -10.62 18.02
CA LEU A 277 -5.23 -12.05 18.01
C LEU A 277 -4.11 -12.92 18.59
N ILE A 278 -2.84 -12.58 18.37
CA ILE A 278 -1.71 -13.26 19.01
C ILE A 278 -1.84 -13.16 20.54
N LYS A 279 -2.00 -11.93 21.06
CA LYS A 279 -2.17 -11.68 22.49
C LYS A 279 -3.37 -12.42 23.08
N TYR A 280 -4.51 -12.39 22.39
CA TYR A 280 -5.73 -13.09 22.78
C TYR A 280 -5.49 -14.60 22.99
N PHE A 281 -4.79 -15.26 22.06
CA PHE A 281 -4.49 -16.68 22.21
C PHE A 281 -3.37 -16.95 23.24
N GLU A 282 -2.40 -16.06 23.40
CA GLU A 282 -1.39 -16.15 24.48
C GLU A 282 -2.07 -16.08 25.86
N GLU A 283 -3.03 -15.17 26.06
CA GLU A 283 -3.82 -15.10 27.30
C GLU A 283 -4.65 -16.37 27.56
N ILE A 284 -5.32 -16.91 26.53
CA ILE A 284 -6.07 -18.18 26.66
C ILE A 284 -5.14 -19.32 27.06
N LYS A 285 -3.95 -19.40 26.46
CA LYS A 285 -2.94 -20.41 26.80
C LYS A 285 -2.54 -20.29 28.26
N GLU A 286 -2.18 -19.09 28.74
CA GLU A 286 -1.79 -18.88 30.14
C GLU A 286 -2.90 -19.26 31.12
N GLN A 287 -4.15 -18.92 30.83
CA GLN A 287 -5.30 -19.28 31.67
C GLN A 287 -5.53 -20.80 31.73
N SER A 288 -5.19 -21.54 30.67
CA SER A 288 -5.29 -23.01 30.66
C SER A 288 -4.20 -23.71 31.47
N ILE A 289 -3.04 -23.08 31.66
CA ILE A 289 -1.92 -23.63 32.46
C ILE A 289 -2.14 -23.38 33.96
N LYS A 290 -2.87 -22.31 34.32
CA LYS A 290 -3.17 -21.92 35.71
C LYS A 290 -4.36 -22.66 36.33
N LYS A 291 -5.06 -23.51 35.56
CA LYS A 291 -6.18 -24.34 36.01
C LYS A 291 -5.74 -25.79 36.14
#